data_AF-A0A2N1MJ93-F1
#
_entry.id   AF-A0A2N1MJ93-F1
#
_cell.length_a   1.000
_cell.length_b   1.000
_cell.length_c   1.000
_cell.angle_alpha   90.00
_cell.angle_beta   90.00
_cell.angle_gamma   90.00
#
_symmetry.space_group_name_H-M   'P 1'
#
loop_
_entity.id
_entity.type
_entity.pdbx_description
1 polymer ?
#
loop_
_entity_poly.entity_id
_entity_poly.type
_entity_poly.pdbx_seq_one_letter_code
_entity_poly.pdbx_strand_id
1 'polypeptide(L)'
;MNNDLWNIATKYNFINSDGTINNTTTIIQDPDLNTILFNWFFTFLLAVYNLLTGNSGSLLLFTYREHPTITILLVTFTFFTVIYLMNLFIGLLNLAIDVYNKEEEFLLQKAQIIIEIELFYMLPFQKYNNKKCLNNK
;
A
#
# COMPACT_ATOMS: atom_id res chain seq x y z
N MET A 1 2.70 22.11 23.36
CA MET A 1 2.83 22.22 21.90
C MET A 1 1.44 22.55 21.40
N ASN A 2 1.20 23.78 20.95
CA ASN A 2 -0.15 24.24 20.60
C ASN A 2 -0.43 23.82 19.16
N ASN A 3 -1.19 22.74 18.98
CA ASN A 3 -1.46 22.11 17.69
C ASN A 3 -2.63 22.82 16.98
N ASP A 4 -2.62 24.15 16.98
CA ASP A 4 -3.75 24.91 16.47
C ASP A 4 -3.81 24.78 14.95
N LEU A 5 -4.87 24.14 14.44
CA LEU A 5 -5.03 23.81 13.02
C LEU A 5 -4.89 25.06 12.13
N TRP A 6 -5.26 26.22 12.68
CA TRP A 6 -5.22 27.52 12.00
C TRP A 6 -3.81 28.03 11.70
N ASN A 7 -2.77 27.51 12.38
CA ASN A 7 -1.39 27.94 12.12
C ASN A 7 -0.78 27.25 10.89
N ILE A 8 -1.35 26.11 10.46
CA ILE A 8 -0.82 25.26 9.38
C ILE A 8 -1.74 25.31 8.13
N ALA A 9 -2.91 25.96 8.25
CA ALA A 9 -3.85 26.14 7.16
C ALA A 9 -3.27 26.96 5.99
N THR A 10 -3.59 26.56 4.76
CA THR A 10 -3.15 27.26 3.54
C THR A 10 -3.68 28.69 3.51
N LYS A 11 -2.78 29.65 3.29
CA LYS A 11 -3.11 31.08 3.21
C LYS A 11 -2.99 31.55 1.78
N TYR A 12 -4.05 32.18 1.28
CA TYR A 12 -4.09 32.79 -0.04
C TYR A 12 -4.10 34.31 0.10
N ASN A 13 -3.17 34.98 -0.60
CA ASN A 13 -3.16 36.42 -0.68
C ASN A 13 -4.19 36.87 -1.73
N PHE A 14 -4.97 37.90 -1.40
CA PHE A 14 -5.91 38.47 -2.35
C PHE A 14 -5.16 39.29 -3.41
N ILE A 15 -5.48 39.05 -4.69
CA ILE A 15 -4.96 39.82 -5.81
C ILE A 15 -6.06 40.79 -6.24
N ASN A 16 -5.78 42.08 -6.13
CA ASN A 16 -6.70 43.13 -6.57
C ASN A 16 -6.83 43.13 -8.11
N SER A 17 -7.90 43.73 -8.63
CA SER A 17 -8.16 43.81 -10.07
C SER A 17 -7.10 44.61 -10.85
N ASP A 18 -6.27 45.39 -10.16
CA ASP A 18 -5.13 46.13 -10.71
C ASP A 18 -3.81 45.32 -10.69
N GLY A 19 -3.85 44.06 -10.26
CA GLY A 19 -2.69 43.17 -10.16
C GLY A 19 -1.83 43.37 -8.91
N THR A 20 -2.20 44.29 -8.01
CA THR A 20 -1.49 44.48 -6.74
C THR A 20 -1.87 43.40 -5.73
N ILE A 21 -0.88 42.91 -4.97
CA ILE A 21 -1.10 41.94 -3.90
C ILE A 21 -1.56 42.72 -2.67
N ASN A 22 -2.74 42.39 -2.13
CA ASN A 22 -3.23 42.97 -0.90
C ASN A 22 -2.77 42.15 0.32
N ASN A 23 -1.72 42.64 0.98
CA ASN A 23 -1.07 41.96 2.12
C ASN A 23 -1.93 41.98 3.41
N THR A 24 -3.01 42.76 3.45
CA THR A 24 -3.82 42.99 4.66
C THR A 24 -4.97 42.00 4.80
N THR A 25 -5.38 41.36 3.71
CA THR A 25 -6.47 40.39 3.66
C THR A 25 -5.94 39.03 3.18
N THR A 26 -5.72 38.12 4.12
CA THR A 26 -5.36 36.72 3.83
C THR A 26 -6.59 35.84 3.98
N ILE A 27 -6.97 35.11 2.93
CA ILE A 27 -8.02 34.08 3.02
C ILE A 27 -7.34 32.82 3.55
N ILE A 28 -7.83 32.30 4.67
CA ILE A 28 -7.35 31.04 5.25
C ILE A 28 -8.32 29.96 4.79
N GLN A 29 -7.79 28.93 4.13
CA GLN A 29 -8.58 27.76 3.79
C GLN A 29 -8.92 27.01 5.08
N ASP A 30 -10.20 26.67 5.28
CA ASP A 30 -10.60 25.83 6.41
C ASP A 30 -9.78 24.54 6.38
N PRO A 31 -9.09 24.20 7.48
CA PRO A 31 -8.23 23.04 7.51
C PRO A 31 -9.10 21.79 7.42
N ASP A 32 -9.01 21.06 6.31
CA ASP A 32 -9.73 19.79 6.13
C ASP A 32 -9.23 18.77 7.17
N LEU A 33 -10.10 17.92 7.70
CA LEU A 33 -9.76 16.86 8.67
C LEU A 33 -8.69 15.91 8.12
N ASN A 34 -8.56 15.79 6.80
CA ASN A 34 -7.51 15.00 6.14
C ASN A 34 -6.17 15.76 6.03
N THR A 35 -6.17 17.07 6.26
CA THR A 35 -4.99 17.95 6.12
C THR A 35 -3.90 17.58 7.12
N ILE A 36 -4.24 17.10 8.32
CA ILE A 36 -3.27 16.69 9.34
C ILE A 36 -3.29 15.18 9.53
N LEU A 37 -2.84 14.47 8.49
CA LEU A 37 -2.78 13.01 8.49
C LEU A 37 -1.94 12.45 9.66
N PHE A 38 -1.04 13.24 10.25
CA PHE A 38 -0.19 12.86 11.39
C PHE A 38 -0.81 13.10 12.78
N ASN A 39 -2.00 13.69 12.89
CA ASN A 39 -2.58 14.05 14.20
C ASN A 39 -3.18 12.85 14.95
N TRP A 40 -3.75 11.90 14.23
CA TRP A 40 -4.39 10.72 14.81
C TRP A 40 -3.60 9.45 14.45
N PHE A 41 -3.58 8.47 15.36
CA PHE A 41 -2.76 7.27 15.19
C PHE A 41 -3.09 6.48 13.92
N PHE A 42 -4.37 6.30 13.61
CA PHE A 42 -4.79 5.56 12.42
C PHE A 42 -4.50 6.31 11.12
N THR A 43 -4.71 7.63 11.10
CA THR A 43 -4.36 8.45 9.95
C THR A 43 -2.84 8.51 9.77
N PHE A 44 -2.08 8.52 10.86
CA PHE A 44 -0.62 8.46 10.82
C PHE A 44 -0.15 7.17 10.18
N LEU A 45 -0.72 6.02 10.58
CA LEU A 45 -0.41 4.74 9.98
C LEU A 45 -0.72 4.74 8.47
N LEU A 46 -1.86 5.30 8.08
CA LEU A 46 -2.24 5.47 6.68
C LEU A 46 -1.27 6.41 5.93
N ALA A 47 -0.79 7.47 6.57
CA ALA A 47 0.20 8.39 6.03
C ALA A 47 1.52 7.68 5.69
N VAL A 48 1.99 6.86 6.62
CA VAL A 48 3.22 6.06 6.44
C VAL A 48 3.01 5.02 5.35
N TYR A 49 1.86 4.35 5.29
CA TYR A 49 1.54 3.42 4.20
C TYR A 49 1.52 4.11 2.83
N ASN A 50 0.89 5.28 2.73
CA ASN A 50 0.87 6.07 1.51
C ASN A 50 2.29 6.49 1.10
N LEU A 51 3.11 6.90 2.06
CA LEU A 51 4.52 7.21 1.82
C LEU A 51 5.29 5.99 1.27
N LEU A 52 5.08 4.80 1.85
CA LEU A 52 5.72 3.55 1.41
C LEU A 52 5.32 3.15 -0.02
N THR A 53 4.09 3.44 -0.43
CA THR A 53 3.57 3.18 -1.78
C THR A 53 3.91 4.29 -2.79
N GLY A 54 4.63 5.33 -2.35
CA GLY A 54 5.11 6.44 -3.20
C GLY A 54 4.18 7.66 -3.26
N ASN A 55 3.07 7.67 -2.50
CA ASN A 55 2.19 8.83 -2.39
C ASN A 55 2.66 9.77 -1.27
N SER A 56 3.33 10.87 -1.66
CA SER A 56 3.84 11.89 -0.75
C SER A 56 2.83 12.99 -0.41
N GLY A 57 1.55 12.86 -0.81
CA GLY A 57 0.53 13.89 -0.56
C GLY A 57 0.34 14.22 0.93
N SER A 58 0.61 13.25 1.81
CA SER A 58 0.60 13.41 3.26
C SER A 58 1.70 14.29 3.83
N LEU A 59 2.79 14.50 3.09
CA LEU A 59 3.96 15.27 3.50
C LEU A 59 3.93 16.71 3.00
N LEU A 60 3.03 17.06 2.08
CA LEU A 60 2.92 18.40 1.48
C LEU A 60 2.69 19.51 2.52
N LEU A 61 2.18 19.16 3.70
CA LEU A 61 1.92 20.10 4.78
C LEU A 61 3.19 20.53 5.54
N PHE A 62 4.26 19.74 5.50
CA PHE A 62 5.48 20.06 6.23
C PHE A 62 6.43 20.86 5.35
N THR A 63 6.66 22.12 5.70
CA THR A 63 7.77 22.89 5.13
C THR A 63 9.07 22.22 5.56
N TYR A 64 9.72 21.45 4.68
CA TYR A 64 10.98 20.74 4.97
C TYR A 64 12.07 21.63 5.58
N ARG A 65 12.01 22.94 5.26
CA ARG A 65 12.93 23.97 5.75
C ARG A 65 12.69 24.37 7.22
N GLU A 66 11.46 24.27 7.70
CA GLU A 66 11.07 24.70 9.05
C GLU A 66 11.27 23.60 10.10
N HIS A 67 11.30 22.34 9.66
CA HIS A 67 11.40 21.17 10.54
C HIS A 67 12.50 20.18 10.11
N PRO A 68 13.78 20.48 10.38
CA PRO A 68 14.91 19.64 9.94
C PRO A 68 14.87 18.24 10.54
N THR A 69 14.39 18.08 11.78
CA THR A 69 14.29 16.78 12.45
C THR A 69 13.37 15.80 11.71
N ILE A 70 12.19 16.27 11.26
CA ILE A 70 11.23 15.45 10.50
C ILE A 70 11.83 15.07 9.15
N THR A 71 12.52 16.01 8.51
CA THR A 71 13.19 15.76 7.22
C THR A 71 14.28 14.69 7.34
N ILE A 72 15.14 14.76 8.35
CA ILE A 72 16.20 13.76 8.57
C ILE A 72 15.59 12.39 8.89
N LEU A 73 14.55 12.34 9.72
CA LEU A 73 13.83 11.11 10.04
C LEU A 73 13.22 10.49 8.78
N LEU A 74 12.58 11.31 7.93
CA LEU A 74 11.96 10.87 6.68
C LEU A 74 13.00 10.28 5.72
N VAL A 75 14.11 10.97 5.51
CA VAL A 75 15.20 10.49 4.62
C VAL A 75 15.80 9.18 5.14
N THR A 76 16.00 9.08 6.45
CA THR A 76 16.55 7.85 7.06
C THR A 76 15.55 6.70 6.94
N PHE A 77 14.27 6.97 7.17
CA PHE A 77 13.19 5.99 7.09
C PHE A 77 13.01 5.46 5.66
N THR A 78 13.00 6.34 4.65
CA THR A 78 12.89 5.92 3.24
C THR A 78 14.11 5.13 2.79
N PHE A 79 15.31 5.53 3.21
CA PHE A 79 16.55 4.77 2.95
C PHE A 79 16.48 3.36 3.53
N PHE A 80 16.08 3.22 4.80
CA PHE A 80 15.91 1.92 5.45
C PHE A 80 14.86 1.08 4.71
N THR A 81 13.72 1.67 4.35
CA THR A 81 12.64 0.89 3.73
C THR A 81 13.02 0.41 2.32
N VAL A 82 13.56 1.30 1.49
CA VAL A 82 13.92 0.96 0.11
C VAL A 82 15.08 -0.03 0.07
N ILE A 83 16.10 0.13 0.91
CA ILE A 83 17.32 -0.67 0.82
C ILE A 83 17.25 -1.92 1.70
N TYR A 84 16.70 -1.82 2.90
CA TYR A 84 16.67 -2.95 3.82
C TYR A 84 15.40 -3.77 3.64
N LEU A 85 14.23 -3.15 3.81
CA LEU A 85 12.96 -3.89 3.83
C LEU A 85 12.59 -4.45 2.45
N MET A 86 12.71 -3.68 1.37
CA MET A 86 12.36 -4.19 0.03
C MET A 86 13.31 -5.30 -0.43
N ASN A 87 14.62 -5.15 -0.21
CA ASN A 87 15.58 -6.18 -0.59
C ASN A 87 15.42 -7.45 0.26
N LEU A 88 15.16 -7.31 1.55
CA LEU A 88 14.85 -8.45 2.43
C LEU A 88 13.55 -9.14 1.98
N PHE A 89 12.50 -8.37 1.69
CA PHE A 89 11.22 -8.90 1.25
C PHE A 89 11.34 -9.65 -0.08
N ILE A 90 12.05 -9.09 -1.05
CA ILE A 90 12.33 -9.76 -2.33
C ILE A 90 13.12 -11.06 -2.11
N GLY A 91 14.13 -11.05 -1.22
CA GLY A 91 14.92 -12.24 -0.90
C GLY A 91 14.10 -13.35 -0.22
N LEU A 92 13.28 -12.99 0.76
CA LEU A 92 12.36 -13.92 1.42
C LEU A 92 11.30 -14.45 0.47
N LEU A 93 10.76 -13.59 -0.39
CA LEU A 93 9.79 -13.98 -1.40
C LEU A 93 10.41 -14.97 -2.40
N ASN A 94 11.63 -14.72 -2.86
CA ASN A 94 12.34 -15.62 -3.75
C ASN A 94 12.56 -17.00 -3.09
N LEU A 95 12.95 -17.02 -1.82
CA LEU A 95 13.11 -18.28 -1.07
C LEU A 95 11.78 -19.02 -0.89
N ALA A 96 10.69 -18.31 -0.59
CA ALA A 96 9.38 -18.92 -0.50
C ALA A 96 8.92 -19.48 -1.86
N ILE A 97 9.11 -18.73 -2.95
CA ILE A 97 8.80 -19.19 -4.31
C ILE A 97 9.60 -20.45 -4.64
N ASP A 98 10.90 -20.51 -4.33
CA ASP A 98 11.73 -21.69 -4.57
C ASP A 98 11.18 -22.95 -3.89
N VAL A 99 10.67 -22.81 -2.66
CA VAL A 99 10.05 -23.92 -1.91
C VAL A 99 8.72 -24.38 -2.52
N TYR A 100 7.92 -23.45 -3.05
CA TYR A 100 6.59 -23.75 -3.61
C TYR A 100 6.61 -24.03 -5.13
N ASN A 101 7.71 -23.75 -5.82
CA ASN A 101 7.89 -24.04 -7.24
C ASN A 101 8.24 -25.52 -7.46
N LYS A 102 7.45 -26.41 -6.87
CA LYS A 102 7.55 -27.84 -7.06
C LYS A 102 6.61 -28.25 -8.17
N GLU A 103 7.19 -28.52 -9.33
CA GLU A 103 6.47 -29.01 -10.51
C GLU A 103 5.61 -30.24 -10.17
N GLU A 104 6.06 -31.10 -9.26
CA GLU A 104 5.33 -32.29 -8.80
C GLU A 104 3.99 -31.95 -8.13
N GLU A 105 3.98 -30.97 -7.20
CA GLU A 105 2.75 -30.54 -6.52
C GLU A 105 1.78 -29.88 -7.50
N PHE A 106 2.31 -29.10 -8.45
CA PHE A 106 1.52 -28.51 -9.53
C PHE A 106 0.91 -29.56 -10.47
N LEU A 107 1.69 -30.55 -10.90
CA LEU A 107 1.22 -31.64 -11.76
C LEU A 107 0.17 -32.51 -11.05
N LEU A 108 0.33 -32.73 -9.74
CA LEU A 108 -0.65 -33.45 -8.93
C LEU A 108 -1.97 -32.70 -8.84
N GLN A 109 -1.95 -31.39 -8.55
CA GLN A 109 -3.16 -30.56 -8.56
C GLN A 109 -3.82 -30.54 -9.94
N LYS A 110 -3.03 -30.43 -11.01
CA LYS A 110 -3.53 -30.48 -12.39
C LYS A 110 -4.22 -31.82 -12.69
N ALA A 111 -3.62 -32.94 -12.29
CA ALA A 111 -4.21 -34.27 -12.48
C ALA A 111 -5.51 -34.44 -11.69
N GLN A 112 -5.57 -33.94 -10.45
CA GLN A 112 -6.80 -33.94 -9.64
C GLN A 112 -7.93 -33.18 -10.33
N ILE A 113 -7.67 -31.96 -10.81
CA ILE A 113 -8.65 -31.15 -11.53
C ILE A 113 -9.12 -31.85 -12.82
N ILE A 114 -8.20 -32.48 -13.58
CA ILE A 114 -8.55 -33.23 -14.79
C ILE A 114 -9.47 -34.41 -14.46
N ILE A 115 -9.17 -35.18 -13.41
CA ILE A 115 -10.00 -36.31 -12.97
C ILE A 115 -11.39 -35.83 -12.53
N GLU A 116 -11.46 -34.72 -11.81
CA GLU A 116 -12.74 -34.14 -11.37
C GLU A 116 -13.61 -33.73 -12.56
N ILE A 117 -13.01 -33.09 -13.56
CA ILE A 117 -13.69 -32.73 -14.82
C ILE A 117 -14.11 -33.99 -15.59
N GLU A 118 -13.22 -34.96 -15.77
CA GLU A 118 -13.53 -36.21 -16.48
C GLU A 118 -14.71 -36.95 -15.82
N LEU A 119 -14.74 -36.99 -14.49
CA LEU A 119 -15.80 -37.62 -13.71
C LEU A 119 -17.13 -36.84 -13.72
N PHE A 120 -17.08 -35.54 -13.99
CA PHE A 120 -18.26 -34.71 -14.25
C PHE A 120 -18.88 -35.01 -15.61
N TYR A 121 -18.06 -35.20 -16.65
CA TYR A 121 -18.51 -35.44 -18.03
C TYR A 121 -18.69 -36.94 -18.40
N MET A 122 -18.33 -37.88 -17.53
CA MET A 122 -18.48 -39.33 -17.77
C MET A 122 -19.91 -39.86 -17.63
N LEU A 123 -20.24 -40.88 -18.44
CA LEU A 123 -21.51 -41.60 -18.36
C LEU A 123 -21.60 -42.47 -17.07
N PRO A 124 -22.81 -42.78 -16.57
CA PRO A 124 -23.01 -43.44 -15.27
C PRO A 124 -22.25 -44.76 -15.08
N PHE A 125 -22.17 -45.59 -16.12
CA PHE A 125 -21.46 -46.88 -16.05
C PHE A 125 -19.93 -46.71 -16.04
N GLN A 126 -19.39 -45.69 -16.71
CA GLN A 126 -17.96 -45.37 -16.72
C GLN A 126 -17.51 -44.88 -15.33
N LYS A 127 -18.36 -44.10 -14.67
CA LYS A 127 -18.16 -43.60 -13.31
C LYS A 127 -18.05 -44.72 -12.27
N TYR A 128 -18.79 -45.83 -12.45
CA TYR A 128 -18.71 -47.01 -11.57
C TYR A 128 -17.36 -47.74 -11.70
N ASN A 129 -16.87 -47.93 -12.92
CA ASN A 129 -15.59 -48.60 -13.18
C ASN A 129 -14.38 -47.75 -12.73
N ASN A 130 -14.41 -46.43 -12.97
CA ASN A 130 -13.32 -45.54 -12.56
C ASN A 130 -13.21 -45.37 -11.04
N LYS A 131 -14.34 -45.29 -10.32
CA LYS A 131 -14.33 -45.28 -8.84
C LYS A 131 -13.71 -46.55 -8.25
N LYS A 132 -13.91 -47.70 -8.90
CA LYS A 132 -13.32 -48.98 -8.48
C LYS A 132 -11.79 -49.01 -8.66
N CYS A 133 -11.25 -48.32 -9.67
CA CYS A 133 -9.81 -48.17 -9.87
C CYS A 133 -9.17 -47.16 -8.90
N LEU A 134 -9.85 -46.05 -8.60
CA LEU A 134 -9.37 -45.04 -7.64
C LEU A 134 -9.36 -45.54 -6.18
N ASN A 135 -10.30 -46.40 -5.79
CA ASN A 135 -10.41 -46.92 -4.42
C ASN A 135 -9.51 -48.14 -4.14
N ASN A 136 -8.87 -48.71 -5.16
CA ASN A 136 -8.02 -49.91 -5.05
C ASN A 136 -6.51 -49.58 -5.11
N LYS A 137 -6.13 -48.30 -5.01
CA LYS A 137 -4.74 -47.82 -4.95
C LYS A 137 -4.53 -47.07 -3.65
#